data_AF-A0A833G0P9-F1
#
_entry.id   AF-A0A833G0P9-F1
#
_cell.length_a   1.000
_cell.length_b   1.000
_cell.length_c   1.000
_cell.angle_alpha   90.00
_cell.angle_beta   90.00
_cell.angle_gamma   90.00
#
_symmetry.space_group_name_H-M   'P 1'
#
loop_
_entity.id
_entity.type
_entity.pdbx_description
1 polymer ?
#
loop_
_entity_poly.entity_id
_entity_poly.type
_entity_poly.pdbx_seq_one_letter_code
_entity_poly.pdbx_strand_id
1 'polypeptide(L)'
;DYSFHMAVTWWGEEVWKEMEEVVKRGVNTFKHFMAYKGALMVNDDEMYQSFLRCAELGALPLVHAENGDVVARLQQKYMAAGTTGPEGHAYSRPPEVEGEAVNRAIMIADAAGVPLYIVHVSCEAAHEAIRRARMLGKRVYGEPLIQHLTLDETEYFNRDWDYAARRVMSPPFRDRVNQDSLWAGLSAGSLQVVATDHCAFTTEQKRMGVGDFTRIPNGTGGLEDRMPILWTRGVRTGRLTMNEFVAVTSSNSAKILNIYPRKGAIAVGADADIVVWDPEKKKTITAATQASAIDYNVFEGFEVVGLPRYTLSRGEVVFRDGAVTAEDGRGKFIERDPNPPVNAALSSWKALTTPQPVERRPENMPAGV
;
A
#
# COMPACT_ATOMS: atom_id res chain seq x y z
N ASP A 1 -18.10 1.34 6.81
CA ASP A 1 -17.70 2.67 6.30
C ASP A 1 -16.55 2.52 5.33
N TYR A 2 -16.32 3.52 4.48
CA TYR A 2 -15.29 3.51 3.46
C TYR A 2 -14.81 4.94 3.16
N SER A 3 -13.69 5.06 2.48
CA SER A 3 -13.23 6.32 1.90
C SER A 3 -12.37 6.02 0.67
N PHE A 4 -11.90 7.05 -0.04
CA PHE A 4 -11.20 6.89 -1.32
C PHE A 4 -9.81 7.52 -1.35
N HIS A 5 -8.92 6.96 -2.15
CA HIS A 5 -7.70 7.60 -2.60
C HIS A 5 -7.90 7.98 -4.07
N MET A 6 -7.51 9.19 -4.48
CA MET A 6 -7.65 9.61 -5.88
C MET A 6 -6.37 9.27 -6.65
N ALA A 7 -6.46 8.53 -7.74
CA ALA A 7 -5.29 8.26 -8.57
C ALA A 7 -4.99 9.46 -9.48
N VAL A 8 -3.71 9.85 -9.56
CA VAL A 8 -3.18 10.82 -10.50
C VAL A 8 -2.41 10.04 -11.57
N THR A 9 -3.05 9.81 -12.71
CA THR A 9 -2.55 8.93 -13.80
C THR A 9 -2.08 9.70 -15.03
N TRP A 10 -2.14 11.04 -14.97
CA TRP A 10 -1.62 12.00 -15.93
C TRP A 10 -1.49 13.35 -15.22
N TRP A 11 -0.81 14.32 -15.84
CA TRP A 11 -0.62 15.64 -15.24
C TRP A 11 -0.93 16.78 -16.21
N GLY A 12 -1.52 17.85 -15.68
CA GLY A 12 -1.89 19.06 -16.41
C GLY A 12 -2.59 20.07 -15.51
N GLU A 13 -2.90 21.26 -16.05
CA GLU A 13 -3.58 22.33 -15.30
C GLU A 13 -4.95 21.89 -14.74
N GLU A 14 -5.68 21.06 -15.49
CA GLU A 14 -6.96 20.50 -15.06
C GLU A 14 -6.79 19.65 -13.79
N VAL A 15 -5.89 18.66 -13.81
CA VAL A 15 -5.56 17.84 -12.64
C VAL A 15 -5.14 18.69 -11.45
N TRP A 16 -4.28 19.70 -11.68
CA TRP A 16 -3.83 20.61 -10.63
C TRP A 16 -4.99 21.34 -9.92
N LYS A 17 -6.02 21.77 -10.69
CA LYS A 17 -7.24 22.39 -10.13
C LYS A 17 -8.13 21.36 -9.44
N GLU A 18 -8.37 20.23 -10.07
CA GLU A 18 -9.27 19.19 -9.55
C GLU A 18 -8.77 18.57 -8.24
N MET A 19 -7.46 18.49 -8.02
CA MET A 19 -6.91 18.03 -6.74
C MET A 19 -7.43 18.84 -5.54
N GLU A 20 -7.62 20.15 -5.70
CA GLU A 20 -8.19 20.98 -4.62
C GLU A 20 -9.65 20.65 -4.36
N GLU A 21 -10.43 20.42 -5.42
CA GLU A 21 -11.83 20.01 -5.32
C GLU A 21 -11.98 18.63 -4.68
N VAL A 22 -11.06 17.71 -5.00
CA VAL A 22 -10.99 16.38 -4.36
C VAL A 22 -10.71 16.52 -2.85
N VAL A 23 -9.79 17.40 -2.46
CA VAL A 23 -9.51 17.68 -1.04
C VAL A 23 -10.72 18.29 -0.34
N LYS A 24 -11.41 19.26 -0.97
CA LYS A 24 -12.66 19.85 -0.45
C LYS A 24 -13.78 18.81 -0.28
N ARG A 25 -13.76 17.73 -1.05
CA ARG A 25 -14.69 16.58 -0.94
C ARG A 25 -14.26 15.53 0.10
N GLY A 26 -13.28 15.85 0.94
CA GLY A 26 -12.85 15.00 2.05
C GLY A 26 -11.89 13.87 1.66
N VAL A 27 -11.08 14.06 0.61
CA VAL A 27 -10.02 13.11 0.20
C VAL A 27 -8.66 13.79 0.32
N ASN A 28 -7.86 13.38 1.30
CA ASN A 28 -6.53 13.95 1.59
C ASN A 28 -5.34 13.12 1.04
N THR A 29 -5.56 12.28 0.04
CA THR A 29 -4.50 11.38 -0.49
C THR A 29 -4.59 11.20 -2.00
N PHE A 30 -3.42 11.15 -2.66
CA PHE A 30 -3.32 10.98 -4.11
C PHE A 30 -2.37 9.85 -4.49
N LYS A 31 -2.82 8.85 -5.27
CA LYS A 31 -2.05 7.67 -5.66
C LYS A 31 -1.37 7.87 -7.02
N HIS A 32 -0.08 7.55 -7.09
CA HIS A 32 0.74 7.66 -8.28
C HIS A 32 1.33 6.30 -8.63
N PHE A 33 1.61 6.09 -9.92
CA PHE A 33 2.19 4.86 -10.43
C PHE A 33 3.50 5.18 -11.15
N MET A 34 4.59 4.55 -10.70
CA MET A 34 5.89 4.60 -11.40
C MET A 34 6.04 3.46 -12.42
N ALA A 35 5.04 2.58 -12.48
CA ALA A 35 4.95 1.43 -13.37
C ALA A 35 3.71 1.52 -14.26
N TYR A 36 3.40 0.44 -14.98
CA TYR A 36 2.30 0.38 -15.96
C TYR A 36 2.47 1.40 -17.08
N LYS A 37 3.65 1.36 -17.73
CA LYS A 37 4.01 2.23 -18.84
C LYS A 37 2.94 2.19 -19.94
N GLY A 38 2.46 3.36 -20.35
CA GLY A 38 1.41 3.49 -21.37
C GLY A 38 -0.02 3.31 -20.86
N ALA A 39 -0.22 3.08 -19.56
CA ALA A 39 -1.55 2.96 -18.95
C ALA A 39 -1.74 3.93 -17.77
N LEU A 40 -0.90 3.85 -16.73
CA LEU A 40 -1.04 4.63 -15.49
C LEU A 40 0.23 5.38 -15.08
N MET A 41 1.37 5.06 -15.71
CA MET A 41 2.68 5.58 -15.33
C MET A 41 2.76 7.10 -15.47
N VAL A 42 3.22 7.77 -14.41
CA VAL A 42 3.68 9.16 -14.47
C VAL A 42 5.22 9.21 -14.46
N ASN A 43 5.79 10.22 -15.11
CA ASN A 43 7.22 10.47 -15.09
C ASN A 43 7.66 11.31 -13.87
N ASP A 44 8.96 11.51 -13.70
CA ASP A 44 9.51 12.20 -12.52
C ASP A 44 9.09 13.68 -12.42
N ASP A 45 8.95 14.38 -13.55
CA ASP A 45 8.51 15.78 -13.57
C ASP A 45 7.03 15.88 -13.15
N GLU A 46 6.17 15.05 -13.75
CA GLU A 46 4.75 14.97 -13.39
C GLU A 46 4.57 14.61 -11.90
N MET A 47 5.36 13.66 -11.40
CA MET A 47 5.35 13.28 -9.99
C MET A 47 5.80 14.43 -9.09
N TYR A 48 6.86 15.15 -9.46
CA TYR A 48 7.34 16.30 -8.69
C TYR A 48 6.30 17.42 -8.63
N GLN A 49 5.67 17.78 -9.75
CA GLN A 49 4.60 18.78 -9.79
C GLN A 49 3.38 18.36 -8.95
N SER A 50 2.97 17.10 -9.06
CA SER A 50 1.88 16.57 -8.23
C SER A 50 2.22 16.56 -6.74
N PHE A 51 3.48 16.27 -6.38
CA PHE A 51 3.93 16.27 -4.99
C PHE A 51 4.00 17.67 -4.40
N LEU A 52 4.43 18.68 -5.19
CA LEU A 52 4.32 20.08 -4.81
C LEU A 52 2.85 20.45 -4.54
N ARG A 53 1.94 20.04 -5.43
CA ARG A 53 0.51 20.29 -5.23
C ARG A 53 -0.05 19.56 -4.00
N CYS A 54 0.40 18.34 -3.71
CA CYS A 54 0.06 17.66 -2.46
C CYS A 54 0.57 18.42 -1.23
N ALA A 55 1.78 18.98 -1.28
CA ALA A 55 2.35 19.79 -0.20
C ALA A 55 1.50 21.04 0.06
N GLU A 56 1.14 21.77 -1.00
CA GLU A 56 0.27 22.96 -0.93
C GLU A 56 -1.10 22.65 -0.31
N LEU A 57 -1.71 21.54 -0.71
CA LEU A 57 -3.05 21.14 -0.27
C LEU A 57 -3.06 20.41 1.07
N GLY A 58 -1.89 20.13 1.67
CA GLY A 58 -1.80 19.34 2.90
C GLY A 58 -2.19 17.87 2.71
N ALA A 59 -2.08 17.34 1.50
CA ALA A 59 -2.41 15.96 1.16
C ALA A 59 -1.18 15.03 1.27
N LEU A 60 -1.42 13.73 1.20
CA LEU A 60 -0.40 12.68 1.24
C LEU A 60 -0.32 11.93 -0.10
N PRO A 61 0.81 11.99 -0.82
CA PRO A 61 1.04 11.13 -1.97
C PRO A 61 1.28 9.67 -1.56
N LEU A 62 0.59 8.77 -2.25
CA LEU A 62 0.79 7.33 -2.23
C LEU A 62 1.49 6.92 -3.54
N VAL A 63 2.41 5.96 -3.49
CA VAL A 63 3.16 5.55 -4.70
C VAL A 63 3.23 4.04 -4.84
N HIS A 64 2.79 3.54 -5.98
CA HIS A 64 3.17 2.22 -6.49
C HIS A 64 4.55 2.36 -7.13
N ALA A 65 5.56 1.80 -6.48
CA ALA A 65 6.96 2.06 -6.77
C ALA A 65 7.65 0.84 -7.39
N GLU A 66 7.52 0.66 -8.71
CA GLU A 66 8.37 -0.21 -9.53
C GLU A 66 8.88 0.62 -10.71
N ASN A 67 10.11 0.40 -11.20
CA ASN A 67 10.61 1.12 -12.38
C ASN A 67 9.89 0.64 -13.66
N GLY A 68 8.87 1.38 -14.11
CA GLY A 68 8.02 0.99 -15.23
C GLY A 68 8.71 0.81 -16.57
N ASP A 69 9.77 1.58 -16.84
CA ASP A 69 10.55 1.45 -18.06
C ASP A 69 11.34 0.13 -18.08
N VAL A 70 12.00 -0.20 -16.97
CA VAL A 70 12.75 -1.45 -16.83
C VAL A 70 11.79 -2.64 -16.86
N VAL A 71 10.68 -2.58 -16.14
CA VAL A 71 9.66 -3.65 -16.14
C VAL A 71 9.14 -3.90 -17.55
N ALA A 72 8.77 -2.86 -18.31
CA ALA A 72 8.28 -3.01 -19.69
C ALA A 72 9.33 -3.66 -20.61
N ARG A 73 10.62 -3.30 -20.45
CA ARG A 73 11.71 -3.92 -21.21
C ARG A 73 11.96 -5.38 -20.84
N LEU A 74 11.88 -5.72 -19.56
CA LEU A 74 12.04 -7.09 -19.10
C LEU A 74 10.85 -7.96 -19.52
N GLN A 75 9.62 -7.44 -19.52
CA GLN A 75 8.45 -8.13 -20.07
C GLN A 75 8.68 -8.50 -21.54
N GLN A 76 9.10 -7.54 -22.38
CA GLN A 76 9.44 -7.79 -23.79
C GLN A 76 10.55 -8.84 -23.93
N LYS A 77 11.60 -8.75 -23.11
CA LYS A 77 12.72 -9.70 -23.12
C LYS A 77 12.27 -11.13 -22.83
N TYR A 78 11.50 -11.36 -21.77
CA TYR A 78 11.07 -12.70 -21.38
C TYR A 78 10.04 -13.28 -22.35
N MET A 79 9.13 -12.46 -22.87
CA MET A 79 8.20 -12.88 -23.92
C MET A 79 8.94 -13.28 -25.20
N ALA A 80 9.93 -12.51 -25.65
CA ALA A 80 10.74 -12.84 -26.83
C ALA A 80 11.62 -14.09 -26.63
N ALA A 81 11.99 -14.40 -25.40
CA ALA A 81 12.73 -15.61 -25.03
C ALA A 81 11.83 -16.85 -24.86
N GLY A 82 10.51 -16.72 -25.05
CA GLY A 82 9.54 -17.81 -24.91
C GLY A 82 9.09 -18.11 -23.48
N THR A 83 9.48 -17.28 -22.49
CA THR A 83 8.95 -17.35 -21.13
C THR A 83 7.60 -16.65 -21.09
N THR A 84 6.52 -17.41 -21.29
CA THR A 84 5.15 -16.90 -21.40
C THR A 84 4.24 -17.27 -20.22
N GLY A 85 4.73 -18.10 -19.30
CA GLY A 85 4.01 -18.54 -18.11
C GLY A 85 3.99 -17.50 -16.97
N PRO A 86 3.18 -17.72 -15.92
CA PRO A 86 3.03 -16.78 -14.79
C PRO A 86 4.35 -16.43 -14.08
N GLU A 87 5.33 -17.34 -14.06
CA GLU A 87 6.67 -17.08 -13.52
C GLU A 87 7.41 -15.97 -14.27
N GLY A 88 7.14 -15.80 -15.57
CA GLY A 88 7.66 -14.69 -16.37
C GLY A 88 7.23 -13.33 -15.81
N HIS A 89 6.05 -13.26 -15.17
CA HIS A 89 5.58 -12.05 -14.49
C HIS A 89 6.53 -11.67 -13.37
N ALA A 90 6.90 -12.59 -12.48
CA ALA A 90 7.83 -12.31 -11.38
C ALA A 90 9.24 -11.97 -11.91
N TYR A 91 9.75 -12.73 -12.88
CA TYR A 91 11.06 -12.48 -13.49
C TYR A 91 11.16 -11.10 -14.14
N SER A 92 10.06 -10.59 -14.70
CA SER A 92 10.05 -9.30 -15.40
C SER A 92 10.20 -8.06 -14.50
N ARG A 93 10.26 -8.25 -13.17
CA ARG A 93 10.20 -7.16 -12.18
C ARG A 93 10.91 -7.57 -10.88
N PRO A 94 12.21 -7.91 -10.93
CA PRO A 94 12.94 -8.37 -9.75
C PRO A 94 12.99 -7.30 -8.64
N PRO A 95 13.22 -7.66 -7.37
CA PRO A 95 13.13 -6.75 -6.22
C PRO A 95 13.85 -5.39 -6.38
N GLU A 96 14.94 -5.34 -7.13
CA GLU A 96 15.73 -4.13 -7.38
C GLU A 96 14.95 -3.04 -8.12
N VAL A 97 14.00 -3.40 -8.99
CA VAL A 97 13.17 -2.40 -9.69
C VAL A 97 12.21 -1.71 -8.74
N GLU A 98 11.81 -2.38 -7.67
CA GLU A 98 11.00 -1.81 -6.59
C GLU A 98 11.86 -0.94 -5.67
N GLY A 99 13.01 -1.46 -5.23
CA GLY A 99 13.96 -0.72 -4.38
C GLY A 99 14.42 0.61 -4.99
N GLU A 100 14.75 0.62 -6.30
CA GLU A 100 15.10 1.83 -7.03
C GLU A 100 13.96 2.85 -7.02
N ALA A 101 12.76 2.44 -7.42
CA ALA A 101 11.60 3.33 -7.55
C ALA A 101 11.18 3.89 -6.18
N VAL A 102 11.25 3.09 -5.11
CA VAL A 102 11.01 3.56 -3.74
C VAL A 102 12.02 4.64 -3.35
N ASN A 103 13.32 4.41 -3.59
CA ASN A 103 14.36 5.40 -3.30
C ASN A 103 14.16 6.70 -4.09
N ARG A 104 13.79 6.61 -5.37
CA ARG A 104 13.51 7.77 -6.22
C ARG A 104 12.27 8.55 -5.76
N ALA A 105 11.16 7.88 -5.46
CA ALA A 105 9.96 8.53 -4.93
C ALA A 105 10.24 9.27 -3.61
N ILE A 106 11.03 8.67 -2.72
CA ILE A 106 11.46 9.29 -1.45
C ILE A 106 12.25 10.58 -1.71
N MET A 107 13.14 10.57 -2.69
CA MET A 107 13.94 11.74 -3.05
C MET A 107 13.04 12.87 -3.57
N ILE A 108 12.12 12.56 -4.49
CA ILE A 108 11.18 13.53 -5.07
C ILE A 108 10.26 14.12 -3.98
N ALA A 109 9.73 13.30 -3.08
CA ALA A 109 8.89 13.78 -1.97
C ALA A 109 9.64 14.70 -1.00
N ASP A 110 10.89 14.37 -0.69
CA ASP A 110 11.72 15.23 0.16
C ASP A 110 12.08 16.56 -0.50
N ALA A 111 12.34 16.56 -1.81
CA ALA A 111 12.55 17.77 -2.60
C ALA A 111 11.28 18.64 -2.63
N ALA A 112 10.10 18.04 -2.80
CA ALA A 112 8.82 18.73 -2.78
C ALA A 112 8.35 19.14 -1.37
N GLY A 113 8.99 18.65 -0.31
CA GLY A 113 8.63 18.98 1.07
C GLY A 113 7.32 18.34 1.55
N VAL A 114 6.97 17.15 1.03
CA VAL A 114 5.73 16.44 1.37
C VAL A 114 6.03 15.08 2.04
N PRO A 115 5.22 14.60 3.00
CA PRO A 115 5.30 13.21 3.45
C PRO A 115 5.02 12.23 2.30
N LEU A 116 5.45 10.99 2.42
CA LEU A 116 5.28 9.97 1.37
C LEU A 116 4.75 8.67 1.95
N TYR A 117 3.86 8.00 1.23
CA TYR A 117 3.39 6.66 1.55
C TYR A 117 3.72 5.67 0.43
N ILE A 118 4.54 4.67 0.73
CA ILE A 118 4.84 3.58 -0.20
C ILE A 118 3.84 2.46 0.05
N VAL A 119 2.97 2.20 -0.93
CA VAL A 119 2.01 1.09 -0.87
C VAL A 119 2.70 -0.24 -1.14
N HIS A 120 2.08 -1.35 -0.70
CA HIS A 120 2.44 -2.74 -1.01
C HIS A 120 3.97 -3.03 -1.10
N VAL A 121 4.72 -2.67 -0.06
CA VAL A 121 6.16 -2.93 0.07
C VAL A 121 6.38 -4.44 0.17
N SER A 122 7.12 -5.01 -0.77
CA SER A 122 7.23 -6.47 -0.93
C SER A 122 8.61 -7.05 -0.65
N CYS A 123 9.66 -6.22 -0.62
CA CYS A 123 11.04 -6.69 -0.58
C CYS A 123 11.95 -5.91 0.38
N GLU A 124 13.09 -6.52 0.74
CA GLU A 124 14.11 -5.89 1.58
C GLU A 124 14.72 -4.64 0.91
N ALA A 125 14.92 -4.64 -0.41
CA ALA A 125 15.49 -3.48 -1.11
C ALA A 125 14.60 -2.24 -0.97
N ALA A 126 13.27 -2.40 -1.06
CA ALA A 126 12.31 -1.34 -0.81
C ALA A 126 12.25 -0.93 0.67
N HIS A 127 12.26 -1.91 1.58
CA HIS A 127 12.27 -1.64 3.01
C HIS A 127 13.57 -0.92 3.45
N GLU A 128 14.73 -1.26 2.91
CA GLU A 128 16.01 -0.57 3.15
C GLU A 128 15.90 0.91 2.83
N ALA A 129 15.39 1.25 1.65
CA ALA A 129 15.25 2.63 1.23
C ALA A 129 14.35 3.42 2.19
N ILE A 130 13.24 2.82 2.64
CA ILE A 130 12.34 3.40 3.64
C ILE A 130 13.06 3.57 4.99
N ARG A 131 13.75 2.54 5.49
CA ARG A 131 14.48 2.60 6.78
C ARG A 131 15.54 3.70 6.76
N ARG A 132 16.38 3.73 5.72
CA ARG A 132 17.43 4.74 5.55
C ARG A 132 16.86 6.15 5.50
N ALA A 133 15.78 6.36 4.75
CA ALA A 133 15.11 7.65 4.68
C ALA A 133 14.57 8.10 6.04
N ARG A 134 13.93 7.20 6.79
CA ARG A 134 13.40 7.48 8.12
C ARG A 134 14.51 7.78 9.13
N MET A 135 15.66 7.11 9.04
CA MET A 135 16.85 7.42 9.86
C MET A 135 17.39 8.83 9.60
N LEU A 136 17.20 9.37 8.40
CA LEU A 136 17.53 10.76 8.05
C LEU A 136 16.42 11.75 8.44
N GLY A 137 15.36 11.30 9.12
CA GLY A 137 14.23 12.14 9.54
C GLY A 137 13.19 12.41 8.44
N LYS A 138 13.31 11.79 7.27
CA LYS A 138 12.31 11.94 6.20
C LYS A 138 10.97 11.32 6.61
N ARG A 139 9.87 11.97 6.22
CA ARG A 139 8.51 11.54 6.56
C ARG A 139 8.00 10.50 5.56
N VAL A 140 8.46 9.26 5.68
CA VAL A 140 8.08 8.16 4.78
C VAL A 140 7.36 7.06 5.56
N TYR A 141 6.23 6.61 5.03
CA TYR A 141 5.48 5.44 5.48
C TYR A 141 5.62 4.28 4.50
N GLY A 142 5.51 3.05 5.00
CA GLY A 142 5.54 1.83 4.21
C GLY A 142 4.46 0.84 4.64
N GLU A 143 3.87 0.18 3.65
CA GLU A 143 2.73 -0.73 3.80
C GLU A 143 3.03 -2.12 3.21
N PRO A 144 3.48 -3.10 4.01
CA PRO A 144 3.54 -4.48 3.55
C PRO A 144 2.12 -5.08 3.43
N LEU A 145 1.93 -5.94 2.44
CA LEU A 145 0.71 -6.72 2.32
C LEU A 145 0.79 -8.01 3.12
N ILE A 146 -0.36 -8.51 3.59
CA ILE A 146 -0.41 -9.80 4.27
C ILE A 146 0.09 -10.94 3.37
N GLN A 147 -0.14 -10.84 2.06
CA GLN A 147 0.42 -11.75 1.07
C GLN A 147 1.95 -11.77 1.12
N HIS A 148 2.62 -10.61 1.03
CA HIS A 148 4.08 -10.52 1.04
C HIS A 148 4.70 -10.88 2.40
N LEU A 149 3.92 -10.89 3.48
CA LEU A 149 4.36 -11.34 4.80
C LEU A 149 4.35 -12.86 4.97
N THR A 150 3.56 -13.60 4.17
CA THR A 150 3.30 -15.03 4.43
C THR A 150 3.28 -15.96 3.24
N LEU A 151 3.24 -15.44 2.01
CA LEU A 151 3.37 -16.18 0.75
C LEU A 151 4.67 -15.78 0.06
N ASP A 152 5.15 -16.62 -0.86
CA ASP A 152 6.42 -16.39 -1.56
C ASP A 152 6.34 -16.81 -3.04
N GLU A 153 7.39 -16.49 -3.80
CA GLU A 153 7.41 -16.66 -5.25
C GLU A 153 7.35 -18.10 -5.74
N THR A 154 7.58 -19.10 -4.86
CA THR A 154 7.48 -20.51 -5.25
C THR A 154 6.09 -20.89 -5.76
N GLU A 155 5.07 -20.11 -5.39
CA GLU A 155 3.70 -20.23 -5.91
C GLU A 155 3.62 -20.06 -7.44
N TYR A 156 4.51 -19.25 -8.03
CA TYR A 156 4.59 -19.05 -9.47
C TYR A 156 5.24 -20.21 -10.21
N PHE A 157 5.99 -21.06 -9.51
CA PHE A 157 6.69 -22.21 -10.09
C PHE A 157 5.85 -23.50 -10.04
N ASN A 158 4.59 -23.39 -9.63
CA ASN A 158 3.66 -24.50 -9.66
C ASN A 158 3.42 -24.96 -11.11
N ARG A 159 3.36 -26.28 -11.32
CA ARG A 159 3.12 -26.88 -12.64
C ARG A 159 1.69 -26.69 -13.14
N ASP A 160 0.74 -26.43 -12.23
CA ASP A 160 -0.61 -26.01 -12.58
C ASP A 160 -0.61 -24.52 -12.94
N TRP A 161 -0.92 -24.23 -14.21
CA TRP A 161 -0.95 -22.87 -14.75
C TRP A 161 -1.98 -21.99 -14.04
N ASP A 162 -3.19 -22.51 -13.79
CA ASP A 162 -4.24 -21.75 -13.12
C ASP A 162 -3.80 -21.43 -11.70
N TYR A 163 -3.22 -22.41 -11.01
CA TYR A 163 -2.66 -22.20 -9.68
C TYR A 163 -1.65 -21.05 -9.67
N ALA A 164 -0.66 -21.06 -10.55
CA ALA A 164 0.36 -20.01 -10.61
C ALA A 164 -0.23 -18.64 -11.02
N ALA A 165 -1.11 -18.61 -12.03
CA ALA A 165 -1.75 -17.38 -12.52
C ALA A 165 -2.61 -16.68 -11.46
N ARG A 166 -3.30 -17.45 -10.60
CA ARG A 166 -4.08 -16.96 -9.46
C ARG A 166 -3.28 -16.08 -8.48
N ARG A 167 -1.96 -16.21 -8.42
CA ARG A 167 -1.07 -15.41 -7.56
C ARG A 167 -0.47 -14.18 -8.24
N VAL A 168 -0.71 -13.98 -9.54
CA VAL A 168 -0.12 -12.87 -10.29
C VAL A 168 -0.66 -11.53 -9.80
N MET A 169 0.23 -10.70 -9.25
CA MET A 169 -0.02 -9.31 -8.82
C MET A 169 1.28 -8.49 -8.87
N SER A 170 1.19 -7.18 -8.65
CA SER A 170 2.31 -6.25 -8.80
C SER A 170 2.41 -5.30 -7.59
N PRO A 171 3.52 -5.31 -6.84
CA PRO A 171 4.70 -6.18 -6.96
C PRO A 171 4.35 -7.67 -6.73
N PRO A 172 5.08 -8.61 -7.36
CA PRO A 172 4.80 -10.04 -7.26
C PRO A 172 5.15 -10.56 -5.87
N PHE A 173 4.73 -11.78 -5.55
CA PHE A 173 5.31 -12.48 -4.41
C PHE A 173 6.81 -12.64 -4.64
N ARG A 174 7.59 -12.59 -3.56
CA ARG A 174 9.06 -12.57 -3.60
C ARG A 174 9.63 -13.84 -2.99
N ASP A 175 10.93 -14.07 -3.16
CA ASP A 175 11.65 -15.06 -2.35
C ASP A 175 11.35 -14.83 -0.86
N ARG A 176 11.10 -15.94 -0.15
CA ARG A 176 10.73 -15.98 1.25
C ARG A 176 11.69 -15.22 2.17
N VAL A 177 12.96 -15.07 1.80
CA VAL A 177 13.97 -14.30 2.54
C VAL A 177 13.54 -12.84 2.78
N ASN A 178 12.69 -12.29 1.91
CA ASN A 178 12.17 -10.93 2.06
C ASN A 178 11.17 -10.78 3.22
N GLN A 179 10.49 -11.86 3.62
CA GLN A 179 9.45 -11.81 4.65
C GLN A 179 10.00 -11.30 5.98
N ASP A 180 11.18 -11.79 6.41
CA ASP A 180 11.73 -11.44 7.72
C ASP A 180 12.06 -9.94 7.84
N SER A 181 12.49 -9.32 6.73
CA SER A 181 12.65 -7.87 6.66
C SER A 181 11.33 -7.12 6.90
N LEU A 182 10.25 -7.54 6.23
CA LEU A 182 8.94 -6.90 6.36
C LEU A 182 8.38 -7.04 7.78
N TRP A 183 8.50 -8.23 8.37
CA TRP A 183 8.11 -8.46 9.76
C TRP A 183 8.92 -7.64 10.77
N ALA A 184 10.24 -7.59 10.59
CA ALA A 184 11.10 -6.73 11.41
C ALA A 184 10.68 -5.26 11.28
N GLY A 185 10.32 -4.83 10.07
CA GLY A 185 9.86 -3.47 9.82
C GLY A 185 8.57 -3.10 10.56
N LEU A 186 7.62 -4.04 10.67
CA LEU A 186 6.41 -3.84 11.46
C LEU A 186 6.73 -3.70 12.96
N SER A 187 7.57 -4.58 13.51
CA SER A 187 7.94 -4.54 14.93
C SER A 187 8.79 -3.31 15.30
N ALA A 188 9.68 -2.87 14.41
CA ALA A 188 10.53 -1.69 14.62
C ALA A 188 9.84 -0.36 14.26
N GLY A 189 8.66 -0.41 13.63
CA GLY A 189 7.91 0.77 13.20
C GLY A 189 8.47 1.48 11.95
N SER A 190 9.39 0.85 11.21
CA SER A 190 9.82 1.34 9.88
C SER A 190 8.83 1.02 8.77
N LEU A 191 7.94 0.05 8.99
CA LEU A 191 6.72 -0.20 8.21
C LEU A 191 5.51 -0.10 9.17
N GLN A 192 4.41 0.54 8.76
CA GLN A 192 3.39 1.00 9.72
C GLN A 192 2.00 0.40 9.52
N VAL A 193 1.68 -0.10 8.32
CA VAL A 193 0.32 -0.53 7.98
C VAL A 193 0.37 -1.87 7.26
N VAL A 194 -0.42 -2.83 7.70
CA VAL A 194 -0.65 -4.06 6.94
C VAL A 194 -1.92 -3.89 6.12
N ALA A 195 -1.83 -4.06 4.81
CA ALA A 195 -2.97 -4.01 3.89
C ALA A 195 -3.11 -5.31 3.08
N THR A 196 -3.95 -5.27 2.05
CA THR A 196 -4.25 -6.44 1.21
C THR A 196 -4.15 -6.19 -0.28
N ASP A 197 -4.23 -4.94 -0.74
CA ASP A 197 -4.40 -4.62 -2.16
C ASP A 197 -5.47 -5.50 -2.82
N HIS A 198 -6.63 -5.64 -2.16
CA HIS A 198 -7.67 -6.56 -2.57
C HIS A 198 -8.20 -6.21 -3.96
N CYS A 199 -7.75 -6.97 -4.95
CA CYS A 199 -8.09 -6.83 -6.36
C CYS A 199 -8.32 -8.22 -6.94
N ALA A 200 -9.53 -8.75 -6.73
CA ALA A 200 -9.83 -10.15 -6.95
C ALA A 200 -10.35 -10.41 -8.37
N PHE A 201 -9.69 -11.33 -9.08
CA PHE A 201 -10.12 -11.83 -10.39
C PHE A 201 -10.36 -13.33 -10.32
N THR A 202 -11.42 -13.83 -10.95
CA THR A 202 -11.69 -15.28 -11.05
C THR A 202 -10.60 -15.98 -11.85
N THR A 203 -10.52 -17.30 -11.75
CA THR A 203 -9.60 -18.11 -12.57
C THR A 203 -9.82 -17.89 -14.06
N GLU A 204 -11.08 -17.77 -14.48
CA GLU A 204 -11.42 -17.51 -15.88
C GLU A 204 -10.89 -16.15 -16.36
N GLN A 205 -11.00 -15.11 -15.53
CA GLN A 205 -10.37 -13.82 -15.83
C GLN A 205 -8.84 -13.92 -15.86
N LYS A 206 -8.23 -14.69 -14.96
CA LYS A 206 -6.77 -14.92 -14.96
C LYS A 206 -6.29 -15.55 -16.27
N ARG A 207 -7.09 -16.47 -16.86
CA ARG A 207 -6.81 -17.12 -18.15
C ARG A 207 -6.75 -16.20 -19.36
N MET A 208 -7.11 -14.92 -19.24
CA MET A 208 -6.86 -13.93 -20.29
C MET A 208 -5.38 -13.83 -20.71
N GLY A 209 -4.45 -14.26 -19.83
CA GLY A 209 -3.02 -14.31 -20.11
C GLY A 209 -2.45 -15.68 -20.45
N VAL A 210 -3.27 -16.67 -20.83
CA VAL A 210 -2.72 -17.95 -21.34
C VAL A 210 -1.87 -17.67 -22.58
N GLY A 211 -0.58 -18.05 -22.51
CA GLY A 211 0.41 -17.78 -23.55
C GLY A 211 1.01 -16.37 -23.52
N ASP A 212 0.61 -15.51 -22.59
CA ASP A 212 1.16 -14.17 -22.40
C ASP A 212 0.90 -13.67 -20.97
N PHE A 213 1.89 -13.84 -20.09
CA PHE A 213 1.78 -13.45 -18.68
C PHE A 213 1.50 -11.95 -18.49
N THR A 214 1.84 -11.10 -19.46
CA THR A 214 1.60 -9.65 -19.38
C THR A 214 0.11 -9.30 -19.45
N ARG A 215 -0.72 -10.24 -19.92
CA ARG A 215 -2.18 -10.11 -20.04
C ARG A 215 -2.96 -10.75 -18.90
N ILE A 216 -2.28 -11.40 -17.94
CA ILE A 216 -2.94 -11.90 -16.73
C ILE A 216 -3.37 -10.67 -15.90
N PRO A 217 -4.67 -10.48 -15.59
CA PRO A 217 -5.10 -9.37 -14.76
C PRO A 217 -4.46 -9.48 -13.38
N ASN A 218 -3.80 -8.40 -12.96
CA ASN A 218 -2.97 -8.37 -11.77
C ASN A 218 -3.80 -8.09 -10.51
N GLY A 219 -3.68 -8.96 -9.51
CA GLY A 219 -4.37 -8.78 -8.23
C GLY A 219 -4.70 -10.10 -7.53
N THR A 220 -4.86 -10.04 -6.21
CA THR A 220 -5.23 -11.19 -5.37
C THR A 220 -6.29 -10.81 -4.32
N GLY A 221 -6.93 -11.82 -3.74
CA GLY A 221 -7.83 -11.67 -2.60
C GLY A 221 -7.09 -11.62 -1.25
N GLY A 222 -7.74 -11.12 -0.19
CA GLY A 222 -7.11 -11.05 1.13
C GLY A 222 -7.83 -10.21 2.20
N LEU A 223 -8.91 -9.51 1.86
CA LEU A 223 -9.65 -8.64 2.79
C LEU A 223 -10.11 -9.38 4.05
N GLU A 224 -10.73 -10.56 3.87
CA GLU A 224 -11.22 -11.40 4.97
C GLU A 224 -10.09 -11.96 5.83
N ASP A 225 -8.96 -12.31 5.21
CA ASP A 225 -7.92 -13.14 5.83
C ASP A 225 -6.78 -12.31 6.46
N ARG A 226 -6.71 -11.00 6.17
CA ARG A 226 -5.66 -10.10 6.68
C ARG A 226 -5.44 -10.23 8.19
N MET A 227 -6.50 -10.04 8.97
CA MET A 227 -6.39 -10.02 10.43
C MET A 227 -6.16 -11.42 11.02
N PRO A 228 -6.90 -12.48 10.61
CA PRO A 228 -6.64 -13.84 11.10
C PRO A 228 -5.21 -14.34 10.85
N ILE A 229 -4.68 -14.11 9.64
CA ILE A 229 -3.32 -14.52 9.29
C ILE A 229 -2.31 -13.71 10.08
N LEU A 230 -2.46 -12.37 10.13
CA LEU A 230 -1.53 -11.51 10.86
C LEU A 230 -1.52 -11.83 12.36
N TRP A 231 -2.66 -12.16 12.95
CA TRP A 231 -2.73 -12.60 14.34
C TRP A 231 -2.00 -13.93 14.54
N THR A 232 -2.29 -14.93 13.69
CA THR A 232 -1.69 -16.27 13.79
C THR A 232 -0.18 -16.24 13.58
N ARG A 233 0.29 -15.54 12.55
CA ARG A 233 1.70 -15.52 12.13
C ARG A 233 2.52 -14.43 12.82
N GLY A 234 1.86 -13.40 13.35
CA GLY A 234 2.49 -12.28 14.05
C GLY A 234 2.38 -12.38 15.56
N VAL A 235 1.16 -12.33 16.09
CA VAL A 235 0.91 -12.28 17.54
C VAL A 235 1.22 -13.61 18.20
N ARG A 236 0.70 -14.72 17.67
CA ARG A 236 0.84 -16.05 18.29
C ARG A 236 2.26 -16.62 18.20
N THR A 237 3.09 -16.09 17.32
CA THR A 237 4.50 -16.46 17.17
C THR A 237 5.44 -15.54 17.95
N GLY A 238 4.92 -14.47 18.56
CA GLY A 238 5.72 -13.47 19.28
C GLY A 238 6.45 -12.47 18.40
N ARG A 239 6.19 -12.42 17.07
CA ARG A 239 6.73 -11.39 16.18
C ARG A 239 6.13 -10.01 16.44
N LEU A 240 4.88 -9.97 16.91
CA LEU A 240 4.17 -8.76 17.29
C LEU A 240 3.50 -8.95 18.66
N THR A 241 3.43 -7.89 19.44
CA THR A 241 2.50 -7.76 20.56
C THR A 241 1.07 -7.52 20.05
N MET A 242 0.08 -7.71 20.92
CA MET A 242 -1.32 -7.36 20.59
C MET A 242 -1.49 -5.86 20.30
N ASN A 243 -0.72 -5.01 20.98
CA ASN A 243 -0.76 -3.56 20.78
C ASN A 243 -0.21 -3.17 19.40
N GLU A 244 0.89 -3.79 18.97
CA GLU A 244 1.43 -3.59 17.62
C GLU A 244 0.46 -4.11 16.55
N PHE A 245 -0.19 -5.26 16.79
CA PHE A 245 -1.26 -5.76 15.91
C PHE A 245 -2.39 -4.74 15.75
N VAL A 246 -2.88 -4.12 16.82
CA VAL A 246 -3.89 -3.05 16.74
C VAL A 246 -3.35 -1.85 15.95
N ALA A 247 -2.10 -1.45 16.22
CA ALA A 247 -1.48 -0.31 15.56
C ALA A 247 -1.40 -0.50 14.04
N VAL A 248 -0.83 -1.62 13.57
CA VAL A 248 -0.61 -1.88 12.15
C VAL A 248 -1.88 -2.28 11.37
N THR A 249 -2.95 -2.66 12.08
CA THR A 249 -4.21 -3.03 11.43
C THR A 249 -5.26 -1.91 11.41
N SER A 250 -5.12 -0.88 12.26
CA SER A 250 -6.10 0.20 12.38
C SER A 250 -5.55 1.56 12.85
N SER A 251 -4.89 1.64 14.01
CA SER A 251 -4.59 2.95 14.61
C SER A 251 -3.60 3.78 13.78
N ASN A 252 -2.61 3.14 13.15
CA ASN A 252 -1.65 3.84 12.31
C ASN A 252 -2.30 4.39 11.04
N SER A 253 -3.12 3.60 10.34
CA SER A 253 -3.83 4.08 9.15
C SER A 253 -4.81 5.20 9.52
N ALA A 254 -5.52 5.10 10.64
CA ALA A 254 -6.39 6.18 11.12
C ALA A 254 -5.63 7.49 11.38
N LYS A 255 -4.42 7.43 11.97
CA LYS A 255 -3.58 8.62 12.20
C LYS A 255 -3.03 9.19 10.89
N ILE A 256 -2.51 8.33 10.00
CA ILE A 256 -1.95 8.72 8.70
C ILE A 256 -3.02 9.38 7.84
N LEU A 257 -4.24 8.85 7.86
CA LEU A 257 -5.36 9.35 7.07
C LEU A 257 -6.16 10.47 7.76
N ASN A 258 -5.70 10.96 8.91
CA ASN A 258 -6.29 12.06 9.68
C ASN A 258 -7.73 11.82 10.18
N ILE A 259 -8.02 10.59 10.62
CA ILE A 259 -9.33 10.19 11.14
C ILE A 259 -9.26 9.55 12.54
N TYR A 260 -8.11 9.68 13.22
CA TYR A 260 -7.94 9.29 14.62
C TYR A 260 -8.30 10.46 15.55
N PRO A 261 -9.01 10.26 16.68
CA PRO A 261 -9.43 8.98 17.26
C PRO A 261 -10.82 8.49 16.80
N ARG A 262 -11.48 9.16 15.84
CA ARG A 262 -12.80 8.74 15.34
C ARG A 262 -12.80 7.27 14.89
N LYS A 263 -11.76 6.84 14.16
CA LYS A 263 -11.49 5.44 13.81
C LYS A 263 -10.19 4.96 14.46
N GLY A 264 -10.05 3.63 14.60
CA GLY A 264 -8.81 3.01 15.08
C GLY A 264 -8.52 3.24 16.56
N ALA A 265 -9.54 3.53 17.37
CA ALA A 265 -9.44 3.73 18.82
C ALA A 265 -10.62 3.09 19.56
N ILE A 266 -10.37 2.60 20.78
CA ILE A 266 -11.41 2.30 21.77
C ILE A 266 -11.34 3.41 22.81
N ALA A 267 -12.13 4.45 22.61
CA ALA A 267 -12.16 5.64 23.46
C ALA A 267 -13.56 6.28 23.44
N VAL A 268 -13.89 7.02 24.49
CA VAL A 268 -15.14 7.81 24.54
C VAL A 268 -15.14 8.78 23.35
N GLY A 269 -16.21 8.77 22.57
CA GLY A 269 -16.38 9.62 21.39
C GLY A 269 -15.86 9.04 20.07
N ALA A 270 -15.16 7.89 20.08
CA ALA A 270 -14.81 7.17 18.85
C ALA A 270 -16.04 6.47 18.24
N ASP A 271 -16.02 6.24 16.93
CA ASP A 271 -17.05 5.41 16.29
C ASP A 271 -16.95 3.98 16.83
N ALA A 272 -18.09 3.37 17.14
CA ALA A 272 -18.17 1.99 17.63
C ALA A 272 -17.96 0.95 16.51
N ASP A 273 -16.82 1.05 15.83
CA ASP A 273 -16.27 0.05 14.92
C ASP A 273 -15.32 -0.85 15.70
N ILE A 274 -15.87 -1.95 16.24
CA ILE A 274 -15.21 -2.77 17.27
C ILE A 274 -15.23 -4.24 16.82
N VAL A 275 -14.10 -4.92 16.94
CA VAL A 275 -14.02 -6.37 16.77
C VAL A 275 -13.84 -7.02 18.13
N VAL A 276 -14.78 -7.88 18.51
CA VAL A 276 -14.60 -8.78 19.66
C VAL A 276 -13.85 -10.00 19.14
N TRP A 277 -12.57 -10.07 19.45
CA TRP A 277 -11.65 -11.10 18.96
C TRP A 277 -11.59 -12.29 19.92
N ASP A 278 -11.84 -13.50 19.41
CA ASP A 278 -11.63 -14.74 20.17
C ASP A 278 -10.23 -15.29 19.82
N PRO A 279 -9.27 -15.22 20.75
CA PRO A 279 -7.87 -15.57 20.47
C PRO A 279 -7.62 -17.07 20.30
N GLU A 280 -8.59 -17.93 20.63
CA GLU A 280 -8.46 -19.40 20.58
C GLU A 280 -9.35 -20.05 19.53
N LYS A 281 -10.31 -19.31 18.94
CA LYS A 281 -11.13 -19.81 17.83
C LYS A 281 -10.26 -20.09 16.60
N LYS A 282 -10.47 -21.24 15.96
CA LYS A 282 -9.67 -21.72 14.83
C LYS A 282 -10.52 -21.88 13.57
N LYS A 283 -9.91 -21.70 12.40
CA LYS A 283 -10.44 -22.15 11.11
C LYS A 283 -9.28 -22.55 10.20
N THR A 284 -9.58 -23.36 9.19
CA THR A 284 -8.73 -23.49 8.00
C THR A 284 -9.31 -22.56 6.95
N ILE A 285 -8.48 -21.69 6.37
CA ILE A 285 -8.91 -20.80 5.29
C ILE A 285 -9.15 -21.64 4.03
N THR A 286 -10.34 -21.52 3.45
CA THR A 286 -10.72 -22.21 2.22
C THR A 286 -11.58 -21.31 1.34
N ALA A 287 -11.42 -21.42 0.02
CA ALA A 287 -12.27 -20.75 -0.95
C ALA A 287 -13.74 -21.18 -0.83
N ALA A 288 -14.01 -22.39 -0.35
CA ALA A 288 -15.37 -22.91 -0.17
C ALA A 288 -16.17 -22.19 0.93
N THR A 289 -15.50 -21.50 1.85
CA THR A 289 -16.16 -20.84 3.00
C THR A 289 -15.90 -19.34 3.08
N GLN A 290 -15.21 -18.77 2.09
CA GLN A 290 -14.92 -17.34 2.05
C GLN A 290 -16.15 -16.51 1.63
N ALA A 291 -16.17 -15.25 2.05
CA ALA A 291 -17.17 -14.28 1.57
C ALA A 291 -16.82 -13.69 0.20
N SER A 292 -15.55 -13.76 -0.21
CA SER A 292 -15.09 -13.29 -1.52
C SER A 292 -15.80 -14.01 -2.67
N ALA A 293 -16.15 -13.28 -3.73
CA ALA A 293 -16.91 -13.82 -4.87
C ALA A 293 -16.08 -14.67 -5.85
N ILE A 294 -14.75 -14.75 -5.67
CA ILE A 294 -13.87 -15.53 -6.56
C ILE A 294 -13.80 -17.02 -6.15
N ASP A 295 -13.35 -17.85 -7.09
CA ASP A 295 -13.38 -19.32 -7.00
C ASP A 295 -12.14 -19.95 -6.32
N TYR A 296 -11.22 -19.14 -5.81
CA TYR A 296 -10.01 -19.59 -5.10
C TYR A 296 -9.66 -18.64 -3.95
N ASN A 297 -8.74 -19.08 -3.08
CA ASN A 297 -8.10 -18.25 -2.07
C ASN A 297 -6.57 -18.45 -2.16
N VAL A 298 -5.78 -17.37 -2.10
CA VAL A 298 -4.31 -17.49 -2.16
C VAL A 298 -3.71 -18.05 -0.86
N PHE A 299 -4.49 -18.08 0.22
CA PHE A 299 -4.15 -18.66 1.52
C PHE A 299 -4.87 -20.00 1.76
N GLU A 300 -5.28 -20.70 0.69
CA GLU A 300 -5.95 -22.00 0.77
C GLU A 300 -5.18 -22.97 1.69
N GLY A 301 -5.89 -23.57 2.65
CA GLY A 301 -5.31 -24.54 3.58
C GLY A 301 -4.57 -23.92 4.77
N PHE A 302 -4.45 -22.59 4.88
CA PHE A 302 -3.83 -21.97 6.05
C PHE A 302 -4.68 -22.21 7.31
N GLU A 303 -4.09 -22.86 8.30
CA GLU A 303 -4.67 -22.94 9.64
C GLU A 303 -4.43 -21.63 10.39
N VAL A 304 -5.51 -21.01 10.84
CA VAL A 304 -5.48 -19.78 11.63
C VAL A 304 -6.16 -19.97 12.97
N VAL A 305 -5.63 -19.29 13.98
CA VAL A 305 -6.18 -19.19 15.34
C VAL A 305 -6.31 -17.71 15.68
N GLY A 306 -7.35 -17.31 16.39
CA GLY A 306 -7.71 -15.91 16.53
C GLY A 306 -8.66 -15.50 15.41
N LEU A 307 -9.94 -15.31 15.75
CA LEU A 307 -10.97 -14.95 14.78
C LEU A 307 -11.97 -13.95 15.39
N PRO A 308 -12.63 -13.13 14.56
CA PRO A 308 -13.73 -12.31 15.04
C PRO A 308 -14.86 -13.21 15.57
N ARG A 309 -15.30 -12.96 16.81
CA ARG A 309 -16.56 -13.49 17.34
C ARG A 309 -17.71 -12.56 16.96
N TYR A 310 -17.51 -11.27 17.16
CA TYR A 310 -18.40 -10.21 16.73
C TYR A 310 -17.63 -9.12 15.99
N THR A 311 -18.22 -8.58 14.93
CA THR A 311 -17.79 -7.31 14.34
C THR A 311 -18.94 -6.33 14.48
N LEU A 312 -18.65 -5.20 15.10
CA LEU A 312 -19.54 -4.07 15.22
C LEU A 312 -19.09 -3.02 14.22
N SER A 313 -20.04 -2.39 13.53
CA SER A 313 -19.79 -1.19 12.77
C SER A 313 -20.79 -0.12 13.18
N ARG A 314 -20.31 1.07 13.57
CA ARG A 314 -21.12 2.17 14.10
C ARG A 314 -22.10 1.71 15.20
N GLY A 315 -21.66 0.80 16.06
CA GLY A 315 -22.43 0.31 17.23
C GLY A 315 -23.38 -0.85 16.98
N GLU A 316 -23.56 -1.29 15.72
CA GLU A 316 -24.42 -2.43 15.38
C GLU A 316 -23.58 -3.67 15.07
N VAL A 317 -24.04 -4.83 15.55
CA VAL A 317 -23.42 -6.12 15.22
C VAL A 317 -23.72 -6.47 13.77
N VAL A 318 -22.70 -6.42 12.93
CA VAL A 318 -22.78 -6.69 11.48
C VAL A 318 -22.20 -8.05 11.09
N PHE A 319 -21.53 -8.71 12.03
CA PHE A 319 -21.04 -10.07 11.89
C PHE A 319 -21.12 -10.76 13.24
N ARG A 320 -21.61 -12.01 13.23
CA ARG A 320 -21.67 -12.86 14.41
C ARG A 320 -21.40 -14.31 14.02
N ASP A 321 -20.42 -14.91 14.68
CA ASP A 321 -20.15 -16.35 14.63
C ASP A 321 -20.06 -16.97 13.23
N GLY A 322 -19.49 -16.24 12.26
CA GLY A 322 -19.32 -16.72 10.88
C GLY A 322 -20.36 -16.23 9.89
N ALA A 323 -21.42 -15.56 10.36
CA ALA A 323 -22.45 -14.99 9.49
C ALA A 323 -22.34 -13.46 9.43
N VAL A 324 -22.34 -12.92 8.20
CA VAL A 324 -22.52 -11.48 7.95
C VAL A 324 -24.02 -11.17 8.03
N THR A 325 -24.38 -10.17 8.82
CA THR A 325 -25.76 -9.70 9.03
C THR A 325 -25.95 -8.24 8.61
N ALA A 326 -24.94 -7.64 7.99
CA ALA A 326 -25.02 -6.28 7.45
C ALA A 326 -25.88 -6.24 6.17
N GLU A 327 -26.58 -5.11 6.01
CA GLU A 327 -27.31 -4.76 4.79
C GLU A 327 -26.46 -3.87 3.87
N ASP A 328 -26.65 -4.02 2.57
CA ASP A 328 -26.03 -3.18 1.54
C ASP A 328 -26.40 -1.70 1.73
N GLY A 329 -25.46 -0.80 1.41
CA GLY A 329 -25.67 0.65 1.54
C GLY A 329 -25.53 1.21 2.95
N ARG A 330 -25.34 0.36 3.99
CA ARG A 330 -25.10 0.82 5.36
C ARG A 330 -23.80 1.60 5.53
N GLY A 331 -22.76 1.26 4.76
CA GLY A 331 -21.45 1.92 4.87
C GLY A 331 -21.54 3.40 4.51
N LYS A 332 -20.90 4.27 5.32
CA LYS A 332 -20.82 5.70 5.02
C LYS A 332 -19.44 6.08 4.50
N PHE A 333 -19.40 7.07 3.60
CA PHE A 333 -18.17 7.75 3.23
C PHE A 333 -17.61 8.51 4.44
N ILE A 334 -16.30 8.35 4.69
CA ILE A 334 -15.58 9.07 5.72
C ILE A 334 -14.76 10.17 5.05
N GLU A 335 -15.21 11.41 5.21
CA GLU A 335 -14.43 12.61 4.86
C GLU A 335 -13.18 12.70 5.73
N ARG A 336 -12.09 13.16 5.13
CA ARG A 336 -10.78 13.25 5.75
C ARG A 336 -10.18 14.62 5.48
N ASP A 337 -9.94 15.35 6.57
CA ASP A 337 -9.36 16.68 6.48
C ASP A 337 -7.89 16.60 6.03
N PRO A 338 -7.41 17.57 5.24
CA PRO A 338 -5.99 17.71 4.93
C PRO A 338 -5.19 18.16 6.16
N ASN A 339 -3.88 18.33 5.99
CA ASN A 339 -2.95 18.84 7.00
C ASN A 339 -2.92 18.03 8.31
N PRO A 340 -2.73 16.70 8.27
CA PRO A 340 -2.45 15.96 9.50
C PRO A 340 -1.20 16.52 10.20
N PRO A 341 -0.99 16.28 11.50
CA PRO A 341 0.12 16.87 12.26
C PRO A 341 1.50 16.69 11.64
N VAL A 342 1.73 15.59 10.90
CA VAL A 342 3.00 15.33 10.19
C VAL A 342 3.27 16.34 9.07
N ASN A 343 2.25 16.78 8.34
CA ASN A 343 2.38 17.80 7.28
C ASN A 343 2.76 19.14 7.91
N ALA A 344 2.04 19.58 8.93
CA ALA A 344 2.32 20.85 9.62
C ALA A 344 3.75 20.90 10.19
N ALA A 345 4.20 19.80 10.81
CA ALA A 345 5.57 19.70 11.32
C ALA A 345 6.62 19.73 10.21
N LEU A 346 6.38 19.05 9.08
CA LEU A 346 7.31 19.04 7.95
C LEU A 346 7.39 20.41 7.27
N SER A 347 6.26 21.08 7.04
CA SER A 347 6.23 22.43 6.47
C SER A 347 6.98 23.43 7.35
N SER A 348 6.81 23.35 8.68
CA SER A 348 7.55 24.17 9.64
C SER A 348 9.07 23.92 9.57
N TRP A 349 9.47 22.65 9.47
CA TRP A 349 10.89 22.28 9.34
C TRP A 349 11.50 22.74 8.01
N LYS A 350 10.75 22.61 6.90
CA LYS A 350 11.20 23.09 5.59
C LYS A 350 11.34 24.60 5.59
N ALA A 351 10.38 25.35 6.15
CA ALA A 351 10.50 26.80 6.28
C ALA A 351 11.76 27.25 7.05
N LEU A 352 12.16 26.50 8.08
CA LEU A 352 13.39 26.77 8.85
C LEU A 352 14.68 26.45 8.06
N THR A 353 14.64 25.45 7.18
CA THR A 353 15.82 24.89 6.50
C THR A 353 15.92 25.30 5.02
N THR A 354 14.94 26.05 4.50
CA THR A 354 14.96 26.57 3.14
C THR A 354 16.20 27.45 2.93
N PRO A 355 17.02 27.18 1.88
CA PRO A 355 18.19 27.97 1.56
C PRO A 355 17.86 29.46 1.38
N GLN A 356 18.65 30.32 2.00
CA GLN A 356 18.49 31.77 1.90
C GLN A 356 19.43 32.36 0.84
N PRO A 357 19.00 33.39 0.10
CA PRO A 357 19.88 34.09 -0.81
C PRO A 357 21.01 34.77 -0.03
N VAL A 358 22.22 34.72 -0.58
CA VAL A 358 23.33 35.54 -0.08
C VAL A 358 23.15 36.95 -0.62
N GLU A 359 22.90 37.91 0.26
CA GLU A 359 22.87 39.32 -0.10
C GLU A 359 24.28 39.76 -0.55
N ARG A 360 24.39 40.26 -1.79
CA ARG A 360 25.64 40.76 -2.36
C ARG A 360 25.51 42.25 -2.61
N ARG A 361 26.49 43.02 -2.16
CA ARG A 361 26.50 44.47 -2.37
C ARG A 361 26.72 44.79 -3.85
N PRO A 362 25.99 45.75 -4.44
CA PRO A 362 26.14 46.12 -5.85
C PRO A 362 27.57 46.50 -6.24
N GLU A 363 28.29 47.15 -5.32
CA GLU A 363 29.71 47.53 -5.46
C GLU A 363 30.67 46.33 -5.65
N ASN A 364 30.26 45.13 -5.23
CA ASN A 364 31.02 43.88 -5.42
C ASN A 364 30.51 43.04 -6.59
N MET A 365 29.54 43.54 -7.37
CA MET A 365 29.03 42.88 -8.55
C MET A 365 29.81 43.34 -9.79
N PRO A 366 30.07 42.46 -10.77
CA PRO A 366 30.73 42.86 -12.02
C PRO A 366 29.95 44.00 -12.70
N ALA A 367 30.63 45.10 -13.00
CA ALA A 367 30.01 46.23 -13.71
C ALA A 367 29.73 45.83 -15.17
N GLY A 368 28.47 46.00 -15.63
CA GLY A 368 28.10 45.84 -17.04
C GLY A 368 27.19 44.66 -17.38
N VAL A 369 26.38 44.17 -16.44
CA VAL A 369 25.23 43.28 -16.73
C VAL A 369 23.93 44.07 -16.65
#